data_AF-B0BPP9-F1
#
_entry.id   AF-B0BPP9-F1
#
_cell.length_a   1.000
_cell.length_b   1.000
_cell.length_c   1.000
_cell.angle_alpha   90.00
_cell.angle_beta   90.00
_cell.angle_gamma   90.00
#
_symmetry.space_group_name_H-M   'P 1'
#
loop_
_entity.id
_entity.type
_entity.pdbx_description
1 polymer ?
#
loop_
_entity_poly.entity_id
_entity_poly.type
_entity_poly.pdbx_seq_one_letter_code
_entity_poly.pdbx_strand_id
1 'polypeptide(L)'
;MKKLLILLLLINLLSGCLSLLTYREGYIINGMAFWEHKVTHDKVINEGMKECVAYAEKVNKEEYTEEYIISFQDTYGKCMYEKGYRFKTSSWLYCYHKKKSCEIYAKYEN
;
A
#
# COMPACT_ATOMS: atom_id res chain seq x y z
N MET A 1 -17.27 -34.93 13.50
CA MET A 1 -16.79 -34.14 12.34
C MET A 1 -16.40 -32.71 12.69
N LYS A 2 -17.28 -31.89 13.32
CA LYS A 2 -16.94 -30.49 13.70
C LYS A 2 -15.68 -30.34 14.57
N LYS A 3 -15.48 -31.24 15.54
CA LYS A 3 -14.30 -31.23 16.43
C LYS A 3 -12.97 -31.51 15.71
N LEU A 4 -13.00 -32.30 14.63
CA LEU A 4 -11.82 -32.65 13.82
C LEU A 4 -11.42 -31.48 12.92
N LEU A 5 -12.41 -30.75 12.39
CA LEU A 5 -12.23 -29.53 11.59
C LEU A 5 -11.59 -28.40 12.41
N ILE A 6 -12.03 -28.21 13.65
CA ILE A 6 -11.47 -27.21 14.57
C ILE A 6 -10.02 -27.57 14.93
N LEU A 7 -9.73 -28.84 15.17
CA LEU A 7 -8.38 -29.31 15.48
C LEU A 7 -7.41 -29.09 14.29
N LEU A 8 -7.87 -29.37 13.06
CA LEU A 8 -7.11 -29.10 11.83
C LEU A 8 -6.84 -27.60 11.62
N LEU A 9 -7.82 -26.73 11.87
CA LEU A 9 -7.64 -25.27 11.81
C LEU A 9 -6.61 -24.78 12.83
N LEU A 10 -6.64 -25.30 14.06
CA LEU A 10 -5.69 -24.95 15.12
C LEU A 10 -4.25 -25.40 14.78
N ILE A 11 -4.08 -26.59 14.19
CA ILE A 11 -2.76 -27.09 13.76
C ILE A 11 -2.16 -26.20 12.65
N ASN A 12 -2.98 -25.72 11.71
CA ASN A 12 -2.52 -24.79 10.67
C ASN A 12 -2.14 -23.40 11.21
N LEU A 13 -2.83 -22.94 12.25
CA LEU A 13 -2.50 -21.69 12.95
C LEU A 13 -1.22 -21.81 13.79
N LEU A 14 -1.01 -22.95 14.47
CA LEU A 14 0.11 -23.17 15.39
C LEU A 14 1.41 -23.63 14.71
N SER A 15 1.33 -24.28 13.54
CA SER A 15 2.51 -24.76 12.79
C SER A 15 3.24 -23.66 12.01
N GLY A 16 2.74 -22.43 12.04
CA GLY A 16 3.30 -21.34 11.25
C GLY A 16 3.02 -21.46 9.74
N CYS A 17 2.20 -22.42 9.27
CA CYS A 17 1.81 -22.49 7.85
C CYS A 17 1.14 -21.20 7.34
N LEU A 18 0.56 -20.39 8.23
CA LEU A 18 0.04 -19.08 7.89
C LEU A 18 1.12 -18.15 7.30
N SER A 19 2.37 -18.23 7.75
CA SER A 19 3.46 -17.39 7.23
C SER A 19 3.83 -17.77 5.80
N LEU A 20 3.70 -19.04 5.41
CA LEU A 20 3.83 -19.47 4.00
C LEU A 20 2.69 -18.92 3.13
N LEU A 21 1.48 -18.80 3.68
CA LEU A 21 0.33 -18.27 2.94
C LEU A 21 0.44 -16.75 2.72
N THR A 22 0.98 -16.01 3.68
CA THR A 22 1.11 -14.55 3.62
C THR A 22 2.46 -14.05 3.12
N TYR A 23 3.49 -14.90 3.08
CA TYR A 23 4.80 -14.54 2.52
C TYR A 23 4.66 -14.27 1.02
N ARG A 24 5.13 -13.09 0.62
CA ARG A 24 5.26 -12.67 -0.77
C ARG A 24 6.52 -11.83 -0.88
N GLU A 25 7.17 -11.90 -2.02
CA GLU A 25 8.34 -11.06 -2.30
C GLU A 25 7.93 -9.58 -2.32
N GLY A 26 8.84 -8.70 -1.89
CA GLY A 26 8.54 -7.29 -1.70
C GLY A 26 8.05 -6.57 -2.96
N TYR A 27 8.54 -6.97 -4.15
CA TYR A 27 8.07 -6.39 -5.42
C TYR A 27 6.64 -6.81 -5.75
N ILE A 28 6.24 -8.05 -5.41
CA ILE A 28 4.86 -8.52 -5.58
C ILE A 28 3.94 -7.69 -4.69
N ILE A 29 4.32 -7.49 -3.42
CA ILE A 29 3.58 -6.63 -2.50
C ILE A 29 3.48 -5.20 -3.04
N ASN A 30 4.59 -4.60 -3.48
CA ASN A 30 4.58 -3.24 -4.03
C ASN A 30 3.67 -3.12 -5.27
N GLY A 31 3.64 -4.14 -6.13
CA GLY A 31 2.75 -4.18 -7.29
C GLY A 31 1.26 -4.29 -6.97
N MET A 32 0.89 -4.56 -5.71
CA MET A 32 -0.52 -4.63 -5.31
C MET A 32 -1.16 -3.26 -5.10
N ALA A 33 -0.36 -2.20 -4.85
CA ALA A 33 -0.85 -0.84 -4.68
C ALA A 33 -0.72 -0.04 -5.98
N PHE A 34 -1.73 0.76 -6.29
CA PHE A 34 -1.75 1.60 -7.48
C PHE A 34 -2.61 2.83 -7.28
N TRP A 35 -2.42 3.82 -8.16
CA TRP A 35 -3.28 4.99 -8.26
C TRP A 35 -4.11 4.85 -9.52
N GLU A 36 -5.40 5.12 -9.42
CA GLU A 36 -6.31 5.14 -10.58
C GLU A 36 -7.04 6.48 -10.66
N HIS A 37 -7.32 6.93 -11.87
CA HIS A 37 -8.06 8.15 -12.08
C HIS A 37 -9.52 7.97 -11.60
N LYS A 38 -10.05 8.94 -10.86
CA LYS A 38 -11.36 8.83 -10.19
C LYS A 38 -12.52 8.64 -11.16
N VAL A 39 -12.43 9.22 -12.35
CA VAL A 39 -13.50 9.20 -13.36
C VAL A 39 -13.34 8.07 -14.35
N THR A 40 -12.13 7.90 -14.90
CA THR A 40 -11.91 6.92 -15.99
C THR A 40 -11.51 5.54 -15.48
N HIS A 41 -11.12 5.44 -14.20
CA HIS A 41 -10.57 4.23 -13.58
C HIS A 41 -9.28 3.71 -14.21
N ASP A 42 -8.65 4.51 -15.09
CA ASP A 42 -7.36 4.19 -15.65
C ASP A 42 -6.28 4.26 -14.58
N LYS A 43 -5.40 3.26 -14.56
CA LYS A 43 -4.20 3.31 -13.72
C LYS A 43 -3.31 4.45 -14.18
N VAL A 44 -2.73 5.16 -13.22
CA VAL A 44 -1.81 6.27 -13.52
C VAL A 44 -0.66 5.76 -14.39
N ILE A 45 -0.35 6.52 -15.44
CA ILE A 45 0.85 6.32 -16.25
C ILE A 45 2.04 7.05 -15.60
N ASN A 46 3.26 6.54 -15.82
CA ASN A 46 4.47 6.97 -15.12
C ASN A 46 4.70 8.49 -15.02
N GLU A 47 4.21 9.28 -15.97
CA GLU A 47 4.41 10.74 -16.02
C GLU A 47 3.71 11.47 -14.87
N GLY A 48 2.45 11.13 -14.55
CA GLY A 48 1.72 11.72 -13.43
C GLY A 48 2.36 11.41 -12.08
N MET A 49 2.99 10.24 -11.94
CA MET A 49 3.74 9.86 -10.74
C MET A 49 5.03 10.68 -10.59
N LYS A 50 5.78 10.89 -11.68
CA LYS A 50 7.06 11.61 -11.66
C LYS A 50 6.91 13.03 -11.15
N GLU A 51 5.86 13.75 -11.58
CA GLU A 51 5.60 15.11 -11.12
C GLU A 51 5.34 15.16 -9.61
N CYS A 52 4.51 14.27 -9.09
CA CYS A 52 4.20 14.24 -7.66
C CYS A 52 5.37 13.77 -6.81
N VAL A 53 6.23 12.87 -7.32
CA VAL A 53 7.49 12.50 -6.67
C VAL A 53 8.39 13.72 -6.56
N ALA A 54 8.67 14.42 -7.66
CA ALA A 54 9.53 15.61 -7.66
C ALA A 54 8.97 16.72 -6.74
N TYR A 55 7.66 16.88 -6.70
CA TYR A 55 7.00 17.80 -5.76
C TYR A 55 7.23 17.40 -4.30
N ALA A 56 7.02 16.12 -3.96
CA ALA A 56 7.21 15.61 -2.62
C ALA A 56 8.68 15.71 -2.16
N GLU A 57 9.66 15.41 -3.04
CA GLU A 57 11.09 15.59 -2.76
C GLU A 57 11.45 17.07 -2.52
N LYS A 58 10.85 17.99 -3.27
CA LYS A 58 11.12 19.43 -3.14
C LYS A 58 10.61 20.00 -1.83
N VAL A 59 9.43 19.55 -1.37
CA VAL A 59 8.78 20.04 -0.14
C VAL A 59 9.44 19.44 1.10
N ASN A 60 9.75 18.14 1.06
CA ASN A 60 10.32 17.41 2.19
C ASN A 60 11.83 17.40 2.08
N LYS A 61 12.49 18.51 2.46
CA LYS A 61 13.95 18.62 2.44
C LYS A 61 14.54 18.22 3.78
N GLU A 62 14.70 16.93 4.02
CA GLU A 62 15.33 16.42 5.24
C GLU A 62 16.24 15.21 4.97
N GLU A 63 17.07 14.89 5.96
CA GLU A 63 17.80 13.62 6.02
C GLU A 63 16.80 12.45 5.98
N TYR A 64 17.22 11.30 5.45
CA TYR A 64 16.34 10.14 5.27
C TYR A 64 15.95 9.53 6.63
N THR A 65 14.93 10.10 7.27
CA THR A 65 14.37 9.68 8.56
C THR A 65 12.98 9.05 8.37
N GLU A 66 12.44 8.43 9.43
CA GLU A 66 11.07 7.93 9.42
C GLU A 66 10.04 9.06 9.21
N GLU A 67 10.27 10.22 9.81
CA GLU A 67 9.42 11.41 9.68
C GLU A 67 9.42 11.93 8.25
N TYR A 68 10.60 11.97 7.61
CA TYR A 68 10.73 12.25 6.18
C TYR A 68 9.88 11.29 5.33
N ILE A 69 9.95 9.98 5.57
CA ILE A 69 9.19 8.99 4.79
C ILE A 69 7.68 9.24 4.93
N ILE A 70 7.20 9.50 6.14
CA ILE A 70 5.78 9.76 6.40
C ILE A 70 5.34 11.05 5.68
N SER A 71 6.10 12.13 5.84
CA SER A 71 5.79 13.43 5.26
C SER A 71 5.86 13.40 3.73
N PHE A 72 6.84 12.69 3.18
CA PHE A 72 6.97 12.44 1.74
C PHE A 72 5.75 11.71 1.20
N GLN A 73 5.33 10.61 1.83
CA GLN A 73 4.18 9.82 1.38
C GLN A 73 2.88 10.61 1.46
N ASP A 74 2.65 11.38 2.52
CA ASP A 74 1.46 12.23 2.64
C ASP A 74 1.44 13.32 1.55
N THR A 75 2.57 14.01 1.35
CA THR A 75 2.71 15.05 0.30
C THR A 75 2.47 14.48 -1.10
N TYR A 76 3.08 13.33 -1.40
CA TYR A 76 2.90 12.63 -2.67
C TYR A 76 1.44 12.21 -2.86
N GLY A 77 0.81 11.62 -1.84
CA GLY A 77 -0.58 11.17 -1.90
C GLY A 77 -1.56 12.31 -2.12
N LYS A 78 -1.33 13.45 -1.46
CA LYS A 78 -2.10 14.68 -1.66
C LYS A 78 -2.00 15.19 -3.09
N CYS A 79 -0.79 15.27 -3.64
CA CYS A 79 -0.58 15.69 -5.04
C CYS A 79 -1.33 14.79 -6.03
N MET A 80 -1.25 13.47 -5.85
CA MET A 80 -1.98 12.51 -6.67
C MET A 80 -3.49 12.72 -6.59
N TYR A 81 -4.00 12.94 -5.38
CA TYR A 81 -5.42 13.15 -5.13
C TYR A 81 -5.96 14.43 -5.80
N GLU A 82 -5.22 15.53 -5.70
CA GLU A 82 -5.55 16.81 -6.33
C GLU A 82 -5.54 16.73 -7.86
N LYS A 83 -4.71 15.85 -8.43
CA LYS A 83 -4.69 15.54 -9.87
C LYS A 83 -5.82 14.60 -10.31
N GLY A 84 -6.76 14.26 -9.42
CA GLY A 84 -7.92 13.44 -9.75
C GLY A 84 -7.67 11.94 -9.66
N TYR A 85 -6.61 11.49 -8.98
CA TYR A 85 -6.36 10.07 -8.73
C TYR A 85 -6.85 9.66 -7.33
N ARG A 86 -7.08 8.38 -7.14
CA ARG A 86 -7.33 7.78 -5.82
C ARG A 86 -6.45 6.57 -5.61
N PHE A 87 -6.07 6.36 -4.36
CA PHE A 87 -5.30 5.19 -3.97
C PHE A 87 -6.18 3.94 -4.00
N LYS A 88 -5.63 2.83 -4.50
CA LYS A 88 -6.26 1.51 -4.46
C LYS A 88 -5.25 0.41 -4.21
N THR A 89 -5.75 -0.68 -3.65
CA THR A 89 -5.01 -1.93 -3.53
C THR A 89 -5.79 -3.04 -4.21
N SER A 90 -5.08 -3.96 -4.87
CA SER A 90 -5.67 -5.17 -5.46
C SER A 90 -5.82 -6.30 -4.44
N SER A 91 -5.22 -6.17 -3.26
CA SER A 91 -5.25 -7.16 -2.19
C SER A 91 -5.01 -6.53 -0.83
N TRP A 92 -5.72 -7.01 0.19
CA TRP A 92 -5.51 -6.66 1.60
C TRP A 92 -4.08 -6.98 2.08
N LEU A 93 -3.37 -7.88 1.39
CA LEU A 93 -1.98 -8.23 1.69
C LEU A 93 -1.05 -7.02 1.62
N TYR A 94 -1.33 -6.03 0.77
CA TYR A 94 -0.53 -4.80 0.74
C TYR A 94 -0.51 -4.12 2.11
N CYS A 95 -1.68 -3.85 2.70
CA CYS A 95 -1.79 -3.17 3.98
C CYS A 95 -1.28 -4.02 5.15
N TYR A 96 -1.38 -5.35 5.05
CA TYR A 96 -0.77 -6.25 6.02
C TYR A 96 0.77 -6.09 6.06
N HIS A 97 1.42 -6.00 4.91
CA HIS A 97 2.89 -5.88 4.81
C HIS A 97 3.41 -4.43 4.86
N LYS A 98 2.59 -3.45 4.45
CA LYS A 98 2.94 -2.02 4.31
C LYS A 98 2.00 -1.14 5.15
N LYS A 99 1.81 -1.52 6.42
CA LYS A 99 0.83 -0.91 7.32
C LYS A 99 0.88 0.64 7.34
N LYS A 100 2.05 1.22 7.63
CA LYS A 100 2.22 2.69 7.69
C LYS A 100 1.88 3.39 6.37
N SER A 101 2.43 2.90 5.25
CA SER A 101 2.15 3.49 3.93
C SER A 101 0.69 3.34 3.52
N CYS A 102 0.06 2.20 3.84
CA CYS A 102 -1.36 2.01 3.61
C CYS A 102 -2.20 2.98 4.46
N GLU A 103 -1.89 3.18 5.74
CA GLU A 103 -2.61 4.14 6.60
C GLU A 103 -2.50 5.59 6.09
N ILE A 104 -1.34 5.99 5.56
CA ILE A 104 -1.15 7.31 4.95
C ILE A 104 -1.97 7.42 3.67
N TYR A 105 -1.88 6.45 2.77
CA TYR A 105 -2.56 6.51 1.47
C TYR A 105 -4.06 6.26 1.55
N ALA A 106 -4.55 5.57 2.58
CA ALA A 106 -5.97 5.34 2.83
C ALA A 106 -6.78 6.65 2.92
N LYS A 107 -6.14 7.76 3.33
CA LYS A 107 -6.73 9.11 3.34
C LYS A 107 -7.19 9.57 1.95
N TYR A 108 -6.64 8.99 0.88
CA TYR A 108 -6.83 9.39 -0.52
C TYR A 108 -7.60 8.35 -1.34
N GLU A 109 -8.38 7.46 -0.72
CA GLU A 109 -9.12 6.39 -1.41
C GLU A 109 -10.43 6.82 -2.10
N ASN A 110 -10.97 8.00 -1.77
CA ASN A 110 -12.31 8.45 -2.18
C ASN A 110 -12.33 9.56 -3.23
#